data_AF-A0A1V6F6K9-F1
#
_entry.id   AF-A0A1V6F6K9-F1
#
_cell.length_a   1.000
_cell.length_b   1.000
_cell.length_c   1.000
_cell.angle_alpha   90.00
_cell.angle_beta   90.00
_cell.angle_gamma   90.00
#
_symmetry.space_group_name_H-M   'P 1'
#
loop_
_entity.id
_entity.type
_entity.pdbx_description
1 polymer ?
#
loop_
_entity_poly.entity_id
_entity_poly.type
_entity_poly.pdbx_seq_one_letter_code
_entity_poly.pdbx_strand_id
1 'polypeptide(L)'
;MRSLLLLFLFLVSGLAAEYRVAAVTENLVVYSADGEFGSKGAFLQGVDKRIDALQRDTGIYLEQKADVYIVPDRASYRQLASGKAAIVEFSDAFYSSAERRIYLRSSDQIWENYSDIFLHEYTHWYLDEIFLSAPLWFHEGMATHYAGQTGPERYLHFVRERFWGNKLDLFALAYDYPAEKRDWPMYYLSSWFATDYMRNKDEAAWRRFWGIASAHARLGHKTRFVSAFSQAYNSSLYEFNLDFAAYSRRQAWIYLIIGANSIIFAILPVVLIFAWRKRRKKLLSMPELELPAAEPEPETDATPSGDEHKLVD
;
A
#
# COMPACT_ATOMS: atom_id res chain seq x y z
N MET A 1 57.56 9.78 -15.16
CA MET A 1 56.46 8.89 -14.71
C MET A 1 56.00 9.15 -13.28
N ARG A 2 56.86 9.44 -12.29
CA ARG A 2 56.42 9.75 -10.91
C ARG A 2 55.57 11.02 -10.76
N SER A 3 55.80 12.05 -11.59
CA SER A 3 55.05 13.31 -11.53
C SER A 3 53.63 13.24 -12.14
N LEU A 4 53.35 12.27 -13.01
CA LEU A 4 52.00 12.05 -13.58
C LEU A 4 51.08 11.28 -12.63
N LEU A 5 51.64 10.41 -11.77
CA LEU A 5 50.87 9.66 -10.78
C LEU A 5 50.34 10.55 -9.64
N LEU A 6 51.11 11.59 -9.27
CA LEU A 6 50.71 12.59 -8.26
C LEU A 6 49.61 13.52 -8.77
N LEU A 7 49.59 13.85 -10.05
CA LEU A 7 48.49 14.63 -10.65
C LEU A 7 47.19 13.83 -10.70
N PHE A 8 47.27 12.51 -10.90
CA PHE A 8 46.10 11.63 -10.88
C PHE A 8 45.54 11.46 -9.45
N LEU A 9 46.39 11.39 -8.43
CA LEU A 9 45.97 11.34 -7.03
C LEU A 9 45.35 12.66 -6.52
N PHE A 10 45.75 13.82 -7.05
CA PHE A 10 45.12 15.11 -6.72
C PHE A 10 43.81 15.39 -7.48
N LEU A 11 43.58 14.72 -8.63
CA LEU A 11 42.33 14.83 -9.38
C LEU A 11 41.19 13.96 -8.82
N VAL A 12 41.49 12.96 -7.97
CA VAL A 12 40.46 12.16 -7.28
C VAL A 12 40.00 12.80 -5.96
N SER A 13 40.71 13.82 -5.46
CA SER A 13 40.36 14.52 -4.22
C SER A 13 39.29 15.62 -4.41
N GLY A 14 38.91 15.91 -5.65
CA GLY A 14 37.81 16.83 -5.93
C GLY A 14 36.48 16.10 -5.85
N LEU A 15 35.61 16.51 -4.92
CA LEU A 15 34.19 16.11 -4.76
C LEU A 15 33.88 14.97 -3.77
N ALA A 16 34.69 14.75 -2.74
CA ALA A 16 34.10 14.27 -1.49
C ALA A 16 33.50 15.48 -0.77
N ALA A 17 32.22 15.75 -0.98
CA ALA A 17 31.53 16.76 -0.17
C ALA A 17 31.66 16.33 1.30
N GLU A 18 32.32 17.15 2.13
CA GLU A 18 32.36 16.92 3.57
C GLU A 18 30.97 17.19 4.13
N TYR A 19 30.26 16.11 4.46
CA TYR A 19 28.95 16.18 5.08
C TYR A 19 29.08 16.57 6.56
N ARG A 20 28.31 17.55 6.99
CA ARG A 20 28.26 18.06 8.37
C ARG A 20 26.90 17.74 8.98
N VAL A 21 26.87 17.57 10.31
CA VAL A 21 25.60 17.36 11.04
C VAL A 21 24.74 18.62 10.88
N ALA A 22 23.57 18.45 10.30
CA ALA A 22 22.58 19.50 10.08
C ALA A 22 21.45 19.46 11.12
N ALA A 23 21.06 18.28 11.58
CA ALA A 23 20.06 18.11 12.63
C ALA A 23 20.22 16.78 13.37
N VAL A 24 19.72 16.73 14.60
CA VAL A 24 19.64 15.50 15.41
C VAL A 24 18.26 15.41 16.03
N THR A 25 17.64 14.24 15.96
CA THR A 25 16.33 13.95 16.53
C THR A 25 16.40 12.74 17.47
N GLU A 26 15.28 12.22 17.95
CA GLU A 26 15.28 11.00 18.76
C GLU A 26 15.72 9.78 17.94
N ASN A 27 15.32 9.70 16.67
CA ASN A 27 15.59 8.55 15.83
C ASN A 27 16.64 8.78 14.74
N LEU A 28 17.07 10.02 14.50
CA LEU A 28 17.83 10.39 13.29
C LEU A 28 19.03 11.28 13.59
N VAL A 29 20.07 11.14 12.77
CA VAL A 29 21.14 12.13 12.59
C VAL A 29 21.16 12.54 11.13
N VAL A 30 20.86 13.80 10.84
CA VAL A 30 20.79 14.32 9.47
C VAL A 30 22.08 15.06 9.15
N TYR A 31 22.66 14.73 8.00
CA TYR A 31 23.88 15.32 7.47
C TYR A 31 23.60 16.03 6.14
N SER A 32 24.21 17.20 5.93
CA SER A 32 24.16 17.93 4.66
C SER A 32 25.50 18.58 4.33
N ALA A 33 25.68 19.05 3.10
CA ALA A 33 26.94 19.65 2.65
C ALA A 33 27.22 21.02 3.31
N ASP A 34 26.18 21.80 3.58
CA ASP A 34 26.26 23.11 4.23
C ASP A 34 26.09 23.04 5.76
N GLY A 35 25.67 21.88 6.29
CA GLY A 35 25.31 21.74 7.71
C GLY A 35 23.94 22.35 8.03
N GLU A 36 23.13 22.67 7.02
CA GLU A 36 21.77 23.16 7.18
C GLU A 36 20.75 22.15 6.62
N PHE A 37 19.55 22.15 7.21
CA PHE A 37 18.42 21.38 6.69
C PHE A 37 17.22 22.31 6.54
N GLY A 38 16.93 22.70 5.29
CA GLY A 38 15.95 23.75 4.97
C GLY A 38 14.52 23.48 5.45
N SER A 39 14.17 22.22 5.71
CA SER A 39 12.88 21.87 6.32
C SER A 39 12.98 21.94 7.85
N LYS A 40 12.35 22.97 8.42
CA LYS A 40 12.38 23.33 9.86
C LYS A 40 12.02 22.13 10.75
N GLY A 41 12.45 22.17 12.02
CA GLY A 41 12.27 21.09 13.01
C GLY A 41 10.86 20.47 13.11
N ALA A 42 9.80 21.15 12.70
CA ALA A 42 8.45 20.58 12.62
C ALA A 42 8.34 19.40 11.62
N PHE A 43 9.06 19.44 10.49
CA PHE A 43 9.10 18.32 9.53
C PHE A 43 9.73 17.08 10.18
N LEU A 44 10.92 17.25 10.77
CA LEU A 44 11.64 16.17 11.43
C LEU A 44 10.86 15.58 12.62
N GLN A 45 10.17 16.42 13.40
CA GLN A 45 9.24 15.95 14.44
C GLN A 45 8.08 15.14 13.85
N GLY A 46 7.56 15.53 12.68
CA GLY A 46 6.53 14.77 11.97
C GLY A 46 7.03 13.40 11.52
N VAL A 47 8.27 13.33 11.03
CA VAL A 47 8.94 12.07 10.66
C VAL A 47 9.16 11.20 11.90
N ASP A 48 9.73 11.74 12.98
CA ASP A 48 9.94 11.02 14.24
C ASP A 48 8.65 10.40 14.77
N LYS A 49 7.54 11.15 14.78
CA LYS A 49 6.24 10.60 15.22
C LYS A 49 5.79 9.38 14.40
N ARG A 50 6.10 9.36 13.10
CA ARG A 50 5.78 8.22 12.23
C ARG A 50 6.73 7.06 12.47
N ILE A 51 8.01 7.35 12.73
CA ILE A 51 8.99 6.35 13.16
C ILE A 51 8.54 5.71 14.47
N ASP A 52 8.11 6.49 15.45
CA ASP A 52 7.60 5.98 16.73
C ASP A 52 6.36 5.11 16.55
N ALA A 53 5.49 5.44 15.59
CA ALA A 53 4.33 4.62 15.25
C ALA A 53 4.76 3.27 14.66
N LEU A 54 5.75 3.26 13.75
CA LEU A 54 6.34 2.04 13.21
C LEU A 54 6.96 1.18 14.31
N GLN A 55 7.83 1.75 15.15
CA GLN A 55 8.50 1.03 16.24
C GLN A 55 7.51 0.48 17.28
N ARG A 56 6.41 1.20 17.51
CA ARG A 56 5.32 0.77 18.39
C ARG A 56 4.53 -0.39 17.80
N ASP A 57 4.23 -0.36 16.50
CA ASP A 57 3.47 -1.41 15.81
C ASP A 57 4.25 -2.74 15.76
N THR A 58 5.58 -2.67 15.60
CA THR A 58 6.48 -3.83 15.65
C THR A 58 6.89 -4.23 17.07
N GLY A 59 6.77 -3.33 18.04
CA GLY A 59 7.18 -3.54 19.44
C GLY A 59 8.71 -3.59 19.65
N ILE A 60 9.49 -2.98 18.75
CA ILE A 60 10.95 -2.92 18.81
C ILE A 60 11.42 -1.48 18.65
N TYR A 61 12.04 -0.96 19.71
CA TYR A 61 12.65 0.36 19.76
C TYR A 61 14.15 0.23 19.60
N LEU A 62 14.74 0.96 18.66
CA LEU A 62 16.19 0.94 18.43
C LEU A 62 16.85 2.08 19.18
N GLU A 63 17.95 1.79 19.87
CA GLU A 63 18.75 2.82 20.56
C GLU A 63 19.64 3.60 19.57
N GLN A 64 19.99 2.97 18.45
CA GLN A 64 20.80 3.57 17.41
C GLN A 64 19.94 4.54 16.58
N LYS A 65 20.52 5.67 16.19
CA LYS A 65 19.90 6.63 15.27
C LYS A 65 20.28 6.26 13.84
N ALA A 66 19.38 6.49 12.89
CA ALA A 66 19.68 6.34 11.48
C ALA A 66 20.45 7.56 10.96
N ASP A 67 21.58 7.33 10.31
CA ASP A 67 22.33 8.38 9.63
C ASP A 67 21.70 8.67 8.26
N VAL A 68 21.29 9.92 8.05
CA VAL A 68 20.62 10.37 6.83
C VAL A 68 21.42 11.48 6.16
N TYR A 69 21.82 11.26 4.92
CA TYR A 69 22.65 12.15 4.12
C TYR A 69 21.80 12.84 3.05
N ILE A 70 21.70 14.15 3.14
CA ILE A 70 20.96 15.00 2.20
C ILE A 70 21.88 15.40 1.06
N VAL A 71 21.66 14.77 -0.09
CA VAL A 71 22.47 14.94 -1.29
C VAL A 71 22.03 16.23 -2.01
N PRO A 72 22.96 17.18 -2.25
CA PRO A 72 22.62 18.55 -2.64
C PRO A 72 22.08 18.66 -4.06
N ASP A 73 22.40 17.73 -4.95
CA ASP A 73 22.02 17.80 -6.36
C ASP A 73 21.88 16.41 -7.00
N ARG A 74 21.20 16.38 -8.15
CA ARG A 74 20.89 15.15 -8.88
C ARG A 74 22.12 14.46 -9.47
N ALA A 75 23.17 15.21 -9.83
CA ALA A 75 24.38 14.61 -10.39
C ALA A 75 25.16 13.87 -9.29
N SER A 76 25.34 14.50 -8.13
CA SER A 76 25.91 13.87 -6.94
C SER A 76 25.11 12.63 -6.52
N TYR A 77 23.78 12.70 -6.54
CA TYR A 77 22.93 11.55 -6.22
C TYR A 77 23.10 10.41 -7.22
N ARG A 78 23.10 10.70 -8.52
CA ARG A 78 23.32 9.67 -9.55
C ARG A 78 24.68 9.02 -9.42
N GLN A 79 25.72 9.76 -9.04
CA GLN A 79 27.04 9.20 -8.82
C GLN A 79 27.04 8.23 -7.64
N LEU A 80 26.35 8.55 -6.54
CA LEU A 80 26.18 7.66 -5.38
C LEU A 80 25.33 6.42 -5.69
N ALA A 81 24.31 6.59 -6.53
CA ALA A 81 23.42 5.51 -6.91
C ALA A 81 24.01 4.60 -8.01
N SER A 82 24.97 5.10 -8.80
CA SER A 82 25.52 4.39 -9.95
C SER A 82 26.15 3.05 -9.57
N GLY A 83 25.82 2.01 -10.32
CA GLY A 83 26.29 0.64 -10.08
C GLY A 83 25.49 -0.11 -9.02
N LYS A 84 24.47 0.52 -8.42
CA LYS A 84 23.46 -0.18 -7.61
C LYS A 84 22.35 -0.72 -8.52
N ALA A 85 21.37 -1.43 -7.94
CA ALA A 85 20.23 -1.94 -8.70
C ALA A 85 19.53 -0.81 -9.48
N ALA A 86 19.05 -1.08 -10.69
CA ALA A 86 18.44 -0.06 -11.54
C ALA A 86 17.31 0.70 -10.81
N ILE A 87 16.51 0.03 -9.98
CA ILE A 87 15.45 0.69 -9.20
C ILE A 87 15.99 1.82 -8.29
N VAL A 88 17.18 1.63 -7.72
CA VAL A 88 17.88 2.60 -6.90
C VAL A 88 18.42 3.76 -7.75
N GLU A 89 18.96 3.49 -8.92
CA GLU A 89 19.51 4.54 -9.82
C GLU A 89 18.46 5.56 -10.29
N PHE A 90 17.20 5.15 -10.35
CA PHE A 90 16.08 6.01 -10.77
C PHE A 90 15.18 6.48 -9.63
N SER A 91 15.55 6.16 -8.39
CA SER A 91 14.85 6.59 -7.18
C SER A 91 15.24 8.01 -6.75
N ASP A 92 14.51 8.53 -5.79
CA ASP A 92 14.74 9.84 -5.17
C ASP A 92 15.49 9.75 -3.83
N ALA A 93 15.57 8.53 -3.28
CA ALA A 93 16.33 8.17 -2.10
C ALA A 93 16.68 6.69 -2.14
N PHE A 94 17.71 6.29 -1.37
CA PHE A 94 17.99 4.89 -1.12
C PHE A 94 18.69 4.66 0.22
N TYR A 95 18.41 3.51 0.83
CA TYR A 95 19.21 2.94 1.91
C TYR A 95 20.37 2.08 1.37
N SER A 96 21.58 2.30 1.90
CA SER A 96 22.77 1.48 1.63
C SER A 96 23.06 0.59 2.83
N SER A 97 22.76 -0.72 2.71
CA SER A 97 23.03 -1.70 3.78
C SER A 97 24.52 -1.85 4.09
N ALA A 98 25.38 -1.79 3.06
CA ALA A 98 26.83 -1.87 3.19
C ALA A 98 27.42 -0.72 4.02
N GLU A 99 26.85 0.48 3.86
CA GLU A 99 27.31 1.69 4.57
C GLU A 99 26.49 1.98 5.83
N ARG A 100 25.34 1.31 5.99
CA ARG A 100 24.34 1.52 7.04
C ARG A 100 23.81 2.96 7.07
N ARG A 101 23.60 3.55 5.90
CA ARG A 101 23.25 4.96 5.72
C ARG A 101 22.11 5.15 4.75
N ILE A 102 21.32 6.19 4.97
CA ILE A 102 20.24 6.59 4.08
C ILE A 102 20.69 7.81 3.28
N TYR A 103 20.51 7.78 1.97
CA TYR A 103 20.78 8.91 1.07
C TYR A 103 19.46 9.44 0.50
N LEU A 104 19.18 10.73 0.70
CA LEU A 104 18.01 11.42 0.15
C LEU A 104 18.46 12.59 -0.69
N ARG A 105 17.85 12.83 -1.85
CA ARG A 105 18.02 14.13 -2.52
C ARG A 105 17.38 15.23 -1.68
N SER A 106 17.88 16.45 -1.79
CA SER A 106 17.38 17.58 -1.01
C SER A 106 15.90 17.92 -1.30
N SER A 107 15.20 18.48 -0.30
CA SER A 107 13.74 18.72 -0.37
C SER A 107 13.32 19.76 -1.40
N ASP A 108 14.22 20.67 -1.80
CA ASP A 108 14.02 21.59 -2.93
C ASP A 108 13.92 20.86 -4.28
N GLN A 109 14.41 19.62 -4.35
CA GLN A 109 14.30 18.76 -5.53
C GLN A 109 13.08 17.82 -5.47
N ILE A 110 12.56 17.53 -4.28
CA ILE A 110 11.46 16.60 -4.02
C ILE A 110 10.49 17.26 -3.04
N TRP A 111 9.51 17.99 -3.56
CA TRP A 111 8.58 18.72 -2.70
C TRP A 111 7.40 17.82 -2.24
N GLU A 112 6.87 16.98 -3.13
CA GLU A 112 5.75 16.09 -2.81
C GLU A 112 6.23 14.78 -2.19
N ASN A 113 5.54 14.31 -1.15
CA ASN A 113 5.77 13.01 -0.50
C ASN A 113 7.16 12.80 0.13
N TYR A 114 7.90 13.88 0.40
CA TYR A 114 9.25 13.80 0.96
C TYR A 114 9.32 13.04 2.30
N SER A 115 8.32 13.24 3.17
CA SER A 115 8.20 12.48 4.43
C SER A 115 7.92 10.99 4.22
N ASP A 116 7.19 10.62 3.16
CA ASP A 116 6.89 9.24 2.82
C ASP A 116 8.13 8.52 2.28
N ILE A 117 8.90 9.20 1.42
CA ILE A 117 10.20 8.70 0.93
C ILE A 117 11.15 8.50 2.11
N PHE A 118 11.22 9.47 3.03
CA PHE A 118 12.03 9.36 4.22
C PHE A 118 11.67 8.12 5.04
N LEU A 119 10.39 7.92 5.32
CA LEU A 119 9.94 6.79 6.13
C LEU A 119 10.10 5.45 5.40
N HIS A 120 9.97 5.44 4.08
CA HIS A 120 10.25 4.27 3.25
C HIS A 120 11.69 3.80 3.45
N GLU A 121 12.66 4.70 3.26
CA GLU A 121 14.07 4.34 3.43
C GLU A 121 14.46 4.05 4.88
N TYR A 122 13.87 4.78 5.83
CA TYR A 122 14.05 4.47 7.26
C TYR A 122 13.58 3.06 7.58
N THR A 123 12.47 2.61 6.99
CA THR A 123 11.96 1.25 7.21
C THR A 123 12.94 0.20 6.72
N HIS A 124 13.62 0.44 5.59
CA HIS A 124 14.68 -0.46 5.12
C HIS A 124 15.84 -0.56 6.12
N TRP A 125 16.36 0.59 6.59
CA TRP A 125 17.39 0.63 7.62
C TRP A 125 16.95 -0.09 8.89
N TYR A 126 15.73 0.21 9.37
CA TYR A 126 15.15 -0.36 10.57
C TYR A 126 15.04 -1.89 10.52
N LEU A 127 14.59 -2.43 9.38
CA LEU A 127 14.50 -3.88 9.19
C LEU A 127 15.88 -4.52 9.11
N ASP A 128 16.85 -3.88 8.48
CA ASP A 128 18.24 -4.34 8.44
C ASP A 128 18.84 -4.38 9.84
N GLU A 129 18.49 -3.45 10.73
CA GLU A 129 18.91 -3.48 12.14
C GLU A 129 18.33 -4.64 12.93
N ILE A 130 17.16 -5.16 12.53
CA ILE A 130 16.44 -6.19 13.29
C ILE A 130 16.67 -7.58 12.72
N PHE A 131 16.76 -7.72 11.40
CA PHE A 131 16.76 -9.01 10.73
C PHE A 131 18.08 -9.30 10.00
N LEU A 132 18.41 -10.59 9.98
CA LEU A 132 19.35 -11.16 9.03
C LEU A 132 18.56 -11.77 7.88
N SER A 133 18.91 -11.39 6.65
CA SER A 133 18.40 -12.00 5.42
C SER A 133 16.87 -11.96 5.32
N ALA A 134 16.25 -10.83 5.67
CA ALA A 134 14.85 -10.60 5.34
C ALA A 134 14.72 -10.48 3.80
N PRO A 135 13.68 -11.06 3.19
CA PRO A 135 13.52 -11.04 1.74
C PRO A 135 13.13 -9.65 1.26
N LEU A 136 13.53 -9.29 0.03
CA LEU A 136 13.27 -7.94 -0.51
C LEU A 136 11.78 -7.61 -0.55
N TRP A 137 10.91 -8.56 -0.89
CA TRP A 137 9.46 -8.31 -0.86
C TRP A 137 8.96 -7.88 0.53
N PHE A 138 9.59 -8.36 1.61
CA PHE A 138 9.19 -7.99 2.97
C PHE A 138 9.67 -6.58 3.31
N HIS A 139 10.92 -6.27 2.97
CA HIS A 139 11.48 -4.91 3.07
C HIS A 139 10.57 -3.89 2.37
N GLU A 140 10.27 -4.15 1.11
CA GLU A 140 9.49 -3.24 0.26
C GLU A 140 8.03 -3.17 0.66
N GLY A 141 7.44 -4.29 1.09
CA GLY A 141 6.07 -4.32 1.55
C GLY A 141 5.88 -3.52 2.85
N MET A 142 6.80 -3.68 3.79
CA MET A 142 6.81 -2.91 5.05
C MET A 142 7.07 -1.42 4.78
N ALA A 143 8.07 -1.09 3.96
CA ALA A 143 8.40 0.28 3.61
C ALA A 143 7.23 0.99 2.91
N THR A 144 6.60 0.32 1.94
CA THR A 144 5.40 0.83 1.24
C THR A 144 4.22 1.03 2.20
N HIS A 145 4.04 0.11 3.17
CA HIS A 145 2.96 0.17 4.16
C HIS A 145 3.11 1.40 5.07
N TYR A 146 4.23 1.56 5.76
CA TYR A 146 4.41 2.67 6.72
C TYR A 146 4.58 4.02 6.03
N ALA A 147 5.18 4.06 4.85
CA ALA A 147 5.25 5.27 4.04
C ALA A 147 3.86 5.77 3.59
N GLY A 148 2.78 4.99 3.76
CA GLY A 148 1.43 5.41 3.37
C GLY A 148 1.24 5.44 1.85
N GLN A 149 2.10 4.74 1.10
CA GLN A 149 2.11 4.74 -0.36
C GLN A 149 1.04 3.82 -0.97
N THR A 150 -0.08 3.58 -0.27
CA THR A 150 -1.13 2.66 -0.71
C THR A 150 -2.48 3.36 -0.74
N GLY A 151 -2.86 3.84 -1.93
CA GLY A 151 -4.21 4.35 -2.20
C GLY A 151 -5.13 3.27 -2.80
N PRO A 152 -6.47 3.46 -2.73
CA PRO A 152 -7.46 2.54 -3.29
C PRO A 152 -7.25 2.23 -4.79
N GLU A 153 -6.71 3.18 -5.55
CA GLU A 153 -6.38 3.02 -6.96
C GLU A 153 -5.33 1.92 -7.21
N ARG A 154 -4.35 1.77 -6.30
CA ARG A 154 -3.33 0.72 -6.38
C ARG A 154 -3.94 -0.65 -6.13
N TYR A 155 -4.95 -0.74 -5.27
CA TYR A 155 -5.69 -1.98 -5.02
C TYR A 155 -6.39 -2.50 -6.28
N LEU A 156 -7.09 -1.62 -6.99
CA LEU A 156 -7.78 -1.97 -8.24
C LEU A 156 -6.78 -2.40 -9.33
N HIS A 157 -5.63 -1.71 -9.42
CA HIS A 157 -4.57 -2.08 -10.34
C HIS A 157 -4.04 -3.50 -10.06
N PHE A 158 -3.79 -3.86 -8.78
CA PHE A 158 -3.36 -5.20 -8.41
C PHE A 158 -4.38 -6.28 -8.81
N VAL A 159 -5.65 -6.06 -8.47
CA VAL A 159 -6.74 -6.99 -8.81
C VAL A 159 -6.84 -7.20 -10.31
N ARG A 160 -6.72 -6.12 -11.09
CA ARG A 160 -6.67 -6.16 -12.54
C ARG A 160 -5.49 -7.02 -12.99
N GLU A 161 -4.26 -6.63 -12.69
CA GLU A 161 -3.08 -7.38 -13.17
C GLU A 161 -3.09 -8.86 -12.74
N ARG A 162 -3.62 -9.17 -11.55
CA ARG A 162 -3.74 -10.55 -11.07
C ARG A 162 -4.77 -11.37 -11.86
N PHE A 163 -5.85 -10.75 -12.33
CA PHE A 163 -6.88 -11.42 -13.12
C PHE A 163 -6.37 -11.83 -14.52
N TRP A 164 -5.57 -11.00 -15.18
CA TRP A 164 -5.02 -11.29 -16.52
C TRP A 164 -3.83 -12.27 -16.50
N GLY A 165 -3.54 -12.88 -15.35
CA GLY A 165 -2.63 -14.02 -15.26
C GLY A 165 -1.16 -13.67 -15.00
N ASN A 166 -0.85 -12.43 -14.60
CA ASN A 166 0.51 -12.10 -14.16
C ASN A 166 0.88 -12.96 -12.94
N LYS A 167 1.92 -13.78 -13.13
CA LYS A 167 2.46 -14.65 -12.09
C LYS A 167 3.25 -13.78 -11.11
N LEU A 168 2.78 -13.77 -9.87
CA LEU A 168 3.55 -13.28 -8.74
C LEU A 168 4.19 -14.47 -8.08
N ASP A 169 5.52 -14.46 -8.07
CA ASP A 169 6.32 -15.43 -7.36
C ASP A 169 7.18 -14.68 -6.35
N LEU A 170 6.79 -14.75 -5.07
CA LEU A 170 7.53 -14.07 -4.00
C LEU A 170 8.97 -14.55 -3.88
N PHE A 171 9.31 -15.74 -4.40
CA PHE A 171 10.71 -16.17 -4.47
C PHE A 171 11.52 -15.37 -5.48
N ALA A 172 10.97 -15.17 -6.68
CA ALA A 172 11.60 -14.29 -7.66
C ALA A 172 11.77 -12.88 -7.09
N LEU A 173 10.79 -12.42 -6.30
CA LEU A 173 10.81 -11.12 -5.63
C LEU A 173 11.66 -11.08 -4.36
N ALA A 174 12.20 -12.19 -3.88
CA ALA A 174 12.93 -12.23 -2.62
C ALA A 174 14.40 -11.80 -2.77
N TYR A 175 14.98 -11.97 -3.95
CA TYR A 175 16.42 -11.86 -4.18
C TYR A 175 16.81 -10.68 -5.05
N ASP A 176 16.01 -10.37 -6.08
CA ASP A 176 16.34 -9.34 -7.05
C ASP A 176 15.13 -8.46 -7.36
N TYR A 177 15.43 -7.20 -7.67
CA TYR A 177 14.45 -6.29 -8.24
C TYR A 177 14.15 -6.66 -9.71
N PRO A 178 12.94 -6.38 -10.22
CA PRO A 178 12.66 -6.57 -11.64
C PRO A 178 13.61 -5.76 -12.51
N ALA A 179 14.16 -6.39 -13.55
CA ALA A 179 15.10 -5.77 -14.47
C ALA A 179 14.46 -4.62 -15.28
N GLU A 180 13.18 -4.75 -15.61
CA GLU A 180 12.46 -3.77 -16.43
C GLU A 180 11.68 -2.78 -15.57
N LYS A 181 11.85 -1.48 -15.85
CA LYS A 181 11.19 -0.39 -15.12
C LYS A 181 9.66 -0.48 -15.09
N ARG A 182 9.06 -1.05 -16.15
CA ARG A 182 7.60 -1.21 -16.24
C ARG A 182 7.04 -2.16 -15.17
N ASP A 183 7.86 -3.03 -14.60
CA ASP A 183 7.45 -4.04 -13.64
C ASP A 183 7.58 -3.58 -12.18
N TRP A 184 8.32 -2.49 -11.92
CA TRP A 184 8.54 -1.97 -10.56
C TRP A 184 7.25 -1.62 -9.82
N PRO A 185 6.24 -0.95 -10.43
CA PRO A 185 5.00 -0.66 -9.72
C PRO A 185 4.30 -1.92 -9.22
N MET A 186 4.30 -2.99 -10.03
CA MET A 186 3.70 -4.26 -9.66
C MET A 186 4.51 -4.99 -8.59
N TYR A 187 5.82 -4.86 -8.61
CA TYR A 187 6.68 -5.38 -7.57
C TYR A 187 6.37 -4.77 -6.20
N TYR A 188 6.42 -3.44 -6.06
CA TYR A 188 6.09 -2.75 -4.79
C TYR A 188 4.69 -3.12 -4.28
N LEU A 189 3.73 -3.14 -5.21
CA LEU A 189 2.34 -3.46 -4.88
C LEU A 189 2.20 -4.89 -4.35
N SER A 190 2.88 -5.85 -4.98
CA SER A 190 2.81 -7.25 -4.58
C SER A 190 3.53 -7.54 -3.29
N SER A 191 4.66 -6.88 -3.07
CA SER A 191 5.39 -6.84 -1.79
C SER A 191 4.48 -6.35 -0.66
N TRP A 192 3.76 -5.24 -0.87
CA TRP A 192 2.78 -4.73 0.10
C TRP A 192 1.66 -5.73 0.37
N PHE A 193 1.04 -6.30 -0.68
CA PHE A 193 -0.03 -7.28 -0.50
C PHE A 193 0.44 -8.55 0.20
N ALA A 194 1.69 -8.97 -0.01
CA ALA A 194 2.27 -10.12 0.68
C ALA A 194 2.45 -9.84 2.17
N THR A 195 2.97 -8.66 2.53
CA THR A 195 3.12 -8.22 3.93
C THR A 195 1.75 -8.02 4.60
N ASP A 196 0.78 -7.43 3.91
CA ASP A 196 -0.58 -7.28 4.40
C ASP A 196 -1.25 -8.65 4.64
N TYR A 197 -1.08 -9.59 3.70
CA TYR A 197 -1.55 -10.96 3.88
C TYR A 197 -0.86 -11.65 5.06
N MET A 198 0.46 -11.50 5.21
CA MET A 198 1.22 -12.04 6.35
C MET A 198 0.67 -11.51 7.68
N ARG A 199 0.38 -10.20 7.78
CA ARG A 199 -0.21 -9.56 8.95
C ARG A 199 -1.63 -10.08 9.25
N ASN A 200 -2.46 -10.16 8.23
CA ASN A 200 -3.91 -10.36 8.39
C ASN A 200 -4.36 -11.84 8.36
N LYS A 201 -3.54 -12.76 7.84
CA LYS A 201 -3.87 -14.20 7.79
C LYS A 201 -3.98 -14.83 9.19
N ASP A 202 -3.05 -14.48 10.07
CA ASP A 202 -3.02 -14.93 11.47
C ASP A 202 -2.36 -13.84 12.33
N GLU A 203 -3.20 -13.03 12.98
CA GLU A 203 -2.75 -11.93 13.84
C GLU A 203 -1.90 -12.43 15.03
N ALA A 204 -2.18 -13.63 15.54
CA ALA A 204 -1.39 -14.21 16.62
C ALA A 204 -0.01 -14.63 16.11
N ALA A 205 0.10 -15.18 14.90
CA ALA A 205 1.39 -15.45 14.26
C ALA A 205 2.18 -14.16 14.00
N TRP A 206 1.53 -13.09 13.51
CA TRP A 206 2.16 -11.79 13.32
C TRP A 206 2.75 -11.25 14.62
N ARG A 207 1.98 -11.28 15.72
CA ARG A 207 2.49 -10.89 17.05
C ARG A 207 3.62 -11.78 17.54
N ARG A 208 3.55 -13.10 17.32
CA ARG A 208 4.64 -14.03 17.67
C ARG A 208 5.91 -13.74 16.88
N PHE A 209 5.80 -13.46 15.58
CA PHE A 209 6.93 -13.14 14.70
C PHE A 209 7.71 -11.94 15.23
N TRP A 210 7.01 -10.84 15.55
CA TRP A 210 7.62 -9.67 16.15
C TRP A 210 8.07 -9.89 17.60
N GLY A 211 7.37 -10.73 18.36
CA GLY A 211 7.79 -11.13 19.70
C GLY A 211 9.14 -11.84 19.73
N ILE A 212 9.38 -12.75 18.77
CA ILE A 212 10.68 -13.42 18.58
C ILE A 212 11.76 -12.38 18.25
N ALA A 213 11.48 -11.50 17.29
CA ALA A 213 12.42 -10.46 16.88
C ALA A 213 12.76 -9.48 18.02
N SER A 214 11.76 -9.08 18.81
CA SER A 214 11.91 -8.20 19.96
C SER A 214 12.74 -8.84 21.08
N ALA A 215 12.54 -10.14 21.33
CA ALA A 215 13.33 -10.88 22.31
C ALA A 215 14.83 -10.90 21.94
N HIS A 216 15.15 -11.10 20.66
CA HIS A 216 16.53 -11.06 20.17
C HIS A 216 17.12 -9.63 20.20
N ALA A 217 16.33 -8.63 19.78
CA ALA A 217 16.77 -7.23 19.78
C ALA A 217 17.15 -6.75 21.19
N ARG A 218 16.40 -7.15 22.23
CA ARG A 218 16.73 -6.85 23.64
C ARG A 218 18.05 -7.46 24.12
N LEU A 219 18.53 -8.50 23.45
CA LEU A 219 19.83 -9.12 23.69
C LEU A 219 20.93 -8.52 22.80
N GLY A 220 20.63 -7.49 22.00
CA GLY A 220 21.55 -6.88 21.05
C GLY A 220 21.81 -7.72 19.79
N HIS A 221 20.93 -8.68 19.48
CA HIS A 221 21.10 -9.60 18.36
C HIS A 221 20.07 -9.39 17.26
N LYS A 222 20.52 -9.53 16.01
CA LYS A 222 19.63 -9.63 14.85
C LYS A 222 18.97 -11.01 14.79
N THR A 223 17.77 -11.04 14.23
CA THR A 223 16.95 -12.25 14.10
C THR A 223 17.05 -12.80 12.68
N ARG A 224 17.30 -14.10 12.50
CA ARG A 224 17.18 -14.71 11.17
C ARG A 224 15.71 -14.72 10.75
N PHE A 225 15.38 -14.01 9.67
CA PHE A 225 14.00 -13.80 9.23
C PHE A 225 13.25 -15.13 9.03
N VAL A 226 13.83 -16.04 8.25
CA VAL A 226 13.22 -17.36 7.93
C VAL A 226 12.95 -18.16 9.20
N SER A 227 13.87 -18.14 10.17
CA SER A 227 13.70 -18.86 11.43
C SER A 227 12.56 -18.29 12.28
N ALA A 228 12.44 -16.97 12.39
CA ALA A 228 11.34 -16.34 13.11
C ALA A 228 10.00 -16.55 12.39
N PHE A 229 10.00 -16.43 11.07
CA PHE A 229 8.83 -16.71 10.23
C PHE A 229 8.32 -18.13 10.46
N SER A 230 9.17 -19.14 10.29
CA SER A 230 8.76 -20.53 10.42
C SER A 230 8.30 -20.91 11.82
N GLN A 231 8.92 -20.34 12.86
CA GLN A 231 8.46 -20.55 14.23
C GLN A 231 7.10 -19.90 14.51
N ALA A 232 6.87 -18.69 13.99
CA ALA A 232 5.66 -17.94 14.26
C ALA A 232 4.43 -18.46 13.48
N TYR A 233 4.64 -18.79 12.20
CA TYR A 233 3.60 -19.19 11.25
C TYR A 233 3.46 -20.70 11.07
N ASN A 234 4.36 -21.49 11.66
CA ASN A 234 4.43 -22.94 11.46
C ASN A 234 4.41 -23.33 9.97
N SER A 235 5.16 -22.59 9.16
CA SER A 235 5.17 -22.71 7.71
C SER A 235 6.51 -22.28 7.13
N SER A 236 6.85 -22.81 5.96
CA SER A 236 7.98 -22.33 5.17
C SER A 236 7.58 -21.11 4.34
N LEU A 237 8.58 -20.33 3.91
CA LEU A 237 8.33 -19.26 2.91
C LEU A 237 7.77 -19.82 1.59
N TYR A 238 8.01 -21.11 1.32
CA TYR A 238 7.50 -21.78 0.12
C TYR A 238 5.99 -21.98 0.16
N GLU A 239 5.51 -22.60 1.23
CA GLU A 239 4.09 -22.77 1.47
C GLU A 239 3.38 -21.41 1.57
N PHE A 240 4.02 -20.42 2.23
CA PHE A 240 3.48 -19.06 2.28
C PHE A 240 3.28 -18.46 0.89
N ASN A 241 4.25 -18.60 -0.02
CA ASN A 241 4.13 -18.11 -1.40
C ASN A 241 2.96 -18.80 -2.14
N LEU A 242 2.82 -20.11 -2.00
CA LEU A 242 1.72 -20.86 -2.61
C LEU A 242 0.36 -20.41 -2.08
N ASP A 243 0.25 -20.26 -0.76
CA ASP A 243 -0.96 -19.81 -0.07
C ASP A 243 -1.33 -18.38 -0.48
N PHE A 244 -0.37 -17.47 -0.47
CA PHE A 244 -0.57 -16.09 -0.93
C PHE A 244 -0.98 -16.05 -2.41
N ALA A 245 -0.36 -16.86 -3.25
CA ALA A 245 -0.71 -16.94 -4.67
C ALA A 245 -2.14 -17.46 -4.89
N ALA A 246 -2.62 -18.40 -4.05
CA ALA A 246 -4.00 -18.87 -4.08
C ALA A 246 -4.98 -17.80 -3.53
N TYR A 247 -4.65 -17.19 -2.39
CA TYR A 247 -5.43 -16.13 -1.76
C TYR A 247 -5.63 -14.93 -2.70
N SER A 248 -4.55 -14.40 -3.27
CA SER A 248 -4.59 -13.25 -4.19
C SER A 248 -5.44 -13.52 -5.44
N ARG A 249 -5.38 -14.74 -6.00
CA ARG A 249 -6.25 -15.14 -7.12
C ARG A 249 -7.72 -15.15 -6.72
N ARG A 250 -8.04 -15.71 -5.55
CA ARG A 250 -9.41 -15.74 -5.04
C ARG A 250 -9.94 -14.33 -4.79
N GLN A 251 -9.13 -13.46 -4.18
CA GLN A 251 -9.50 -12.06 -3.96
C GLN A 251 -9.79 -11.35 -5.29
N ALA A 252 -8.93 -11.51 -6.29
CA ALA A 252 -9.15 -10.89 -7.61
C ALA A 252 -10.52 -11.27 -8.21
N TRP A 253 -10.93 -12.54 -8.08
CA TRP A 253 -12.26 -13.00 -8.50
C TRP A 253 -13.41 -12.37 -7.70
N ILE A 254 -13.28 -12.30 -6.37
CA ILE A 254 -14.30 -11.69 -5.50
C ILE A 254 -14.51 -10.22 -5.90
N TYR A 255 -13.43 -9.46 -6.07
CA TYR A 255 -13.53 -8.06 -6.44
C TYR A 255 -14.07 -7.84 -7.85
N LEU A 256 -13.76 -8.73 -8.80
CA LEU A 256 -14.35 -8.66 -10.13
C LEU A 256 -15.88 -8.86 -10.07
N ILE A 257 -16.35 -9.82 -9.27
CA ILE A 257 -17.78 -10.07 -9.08
C ILE A 257 -18.46 -8.87 -8.40
N ILE A 258 -17.85 -8.33 -7.33
CA ILE A 258 -18.38 -7.14 -6.63
C ILE A 258 -18.40 -5.93 -7.57
N GLY A 259 -17.34 -5.70 -8.35
CA GLY A 259 -17.24 -4.62 -9.31
C GLY A 259 -18.29 -4.71 -10.42
N ALA A 260 -18.48 -5.90 -11.00
CA ALA A 260 -19.51 -6.14 -12.01
C ALA A 260 -20.93 -5.91 -11.44
N ASN A 261 -21.21 -6.41 -10.24
CA ASN A 261 -22.49 -6.19 -9.57
C ASN A 261 -22.73 -4.71 -9.27
N SER A 262 -21.69 -3.98 -8.86
CA SER A 262 -21.79 -2.54 -8.56
C SER A 262 -22.16 -1.74 -9.81
N ILE A 263 -21.63 -2.10 -10.99
CA ILE A 263 -22.01 -1.49 -12.26
C ILE A 263 -23.49 -1.76 -12.59
N ILE A 264 -23.95 -2.99 -12.37
CA ILE A 264 -25.37 -3.35 -12.58
C ILE A 264 -26.27 -2.48 -11.70
N PHE A 265 -25.95 -2.35 -10.41
CA PHE A 265 -26.72 -1.52 -9.49
C PHE A 265 -26.64 -0.02 -9.81
N ALA A 266 -25.49 0.46 -10.33
CA ALA A 266 -25.33 1.85 -10.76
C ALA A 266 -26.15 2.17 -12.03
N ILE A 267 -26.27 1.21 -12.95
CA ILE A 267 -27.03 1.38 -14.21
C ILE A 267 -28.54 1.17 -14.00
N LEU A 268 -28.92 0.33 -13.03
CA LEU A 268 -30.32 0.00 -12.71
C LEU A 268 -31.25 1.23 -12.61
N PRO A 269 -30.94 2.31 -11.85
CA PRO A 269 -31.83 3.47 -11.76
C PRO A 269 -32.00 4.18 -13.12
N VAL A 270 -30.95 4.26 -13.94
CA VAL A 270 -31.04 4.87 -15.28
C VAL A 270 -31.96 4.06 -16.18
N VAL A 271 -31.82 2.73 -16.17
CA VAL A 271 -32.67 1.81 -16.93
C VAL A 271 -34.12 1.90 -16.46
N LEU A 272 -34.36 1.93 -15.14
CA LEU A 272 -35.70 2.08 -14.57
C LEU A 272 -36.36 3.41 -14.95
N ILE A 273 -35.61 4.52 -14.92
CA ILE A 273 -36.10 5.83 -15.38
C ILE A 273 -36.46 5.77 -16.86
N PHE A 274 -35.60 5.17 -17.70
CA PHE A 274 -35.85 5.07 -19.13
C PHE A 274 -37.06 4.18 -19.45
N ALA A 275 -37.18 3.04 -18.75
CA ALA A 275 -38.31 2.13 -18.84
C ALA A 275 -39.62 2.81 -18.41
N TRP A 276 -39.60 3.56 -17.29
CA TRP A 276 -40.74 4.34 -16.82
C TRP A 276 -41.17 5.41 -17.84
N ARG A 277 -40.21 6.17 -18.40
CA ARG A 277 -40.49 7.17 -19.45
C ARG A 277 -41.09 6.53 -20.70
N LYS A 278 -40.56 5.38 -21.14
CA LYS A 278 -41.09 4.63 -22.29
C LYS A 278 -42.51 4.12 -22.03
N ARG A 279 -42.76 3.55 -20.83
CA ARG A 279 -44.09 3.08 -20.42
C ARG A 279 -45.10 4.23 -20.37
N ARG A 280 -44.72 5.37 -19.78
CA ARG A 280 -45.59 6.56 -19.71
C ARG A 280 -45.95 7.11 -21.08
N LYS A 281 -44.98 7.20 -22.01
CA LYS A 281 -45.26 7.59 -23.40
C LYS A 281 -46.25 6.64 -24.08
N LYS A 282 -46.07 5.32 -23.90
CA LYS A 282 -46.97 4.31 -24.47
C LYS A 282 -48.39 4.42 -23.92
N LEU A 283 -48.55 4.62 -22.61
CA LEU A 283 -49.87 4.79 -21.98
C LEU A 283 -50.57 6.06 -22.46
N LEU A 284 -49.84 7.17 -22.62
CA LEU A 284 -50.40 8.42 -23.16
C LEU A 284 -50.76 8.33 -24.65
N SER A 285 -50.19 7.38 -25.39
CA SER A 285 -50.50 7.14 -26.81
C SER A 285 -51.57 6.06 -27.03
N MET A 286 -52.10 5.46 -25.95
CA MET A 286 -53.20 4.51 -26.09
C MET A 286 -54.51 5.29 -26.21
N PRO A 287 -55.36 5.00 -27.21
CA PRO A 287 -56.67 5.62 -27.32
C PRO A 287 -57.48 5.29 -26.06
N GLU A 288 -58.19 6.29 -25.57
CA GLU A 288 -59.09 6.15 -24.43
C GLU A 288 -60.14 5.10 -24.80
N LEU A 289 -60.12 3.96 -24.11
CA LEU A 289 -61.14 2.93 -24.30
C LEU A 289 -62.46 3.53 -23.83
N GLU A 290 -63.39 3.75 -24.76
CA GLU A 290 -64.78 4.02 -24.42
C GLU A 290 -65.25 2.86 -23.54
N LEU A 291 -65.45 3.16 -22.26
CA LEU A 291 -66.09 2.21 -21.36
C LEU A 291 -67.50 1.96 -21.92
N PRO A 292 -67.91 0.69 -22.12
CA PRO A 292 -69.27 0.41 -22.55
C PRO A 292 -70.22 1.11 -21.58
N ALA A 293 -71.17 1.88 -22.13
CA ALA A 293 -72.18 2.56 -21.35
C ALA A 293 -72.78 1.54 -20.37
N ALA A 294 -72.85 1.92 -19.09
CA ALA A 294 -73.44 1.07 -18.06
C ALA A 294 -74.80 0.59 -18.57
N GLU A 295 -74.96 -0.74 -18.71
CA GLU A 295 -76.27 -1.31 -18.99
C GLU A 295 -77.21 -0.82 -17.88
N PRO A 296 -78.41 -0.30 -18.23
CA PRO A 296 -79.35 0.15 -17.22
C PRO A 296 -79.65 -1.02 -16.28
N GLU A 297 -79.43 -0.81 -14.98
CA GLU A 297 -79.75 -1.82 -13.98
C GLU A 297 -81.23 -2.22 -14.13
N PRO A 298 -81.56 -3.52 -14.13
CA PRO A 298 -82.95 -3.94 -14.18
C PRO A 298 -83.67 -3.39 -12.95
N GLU A 299 -84.77 -2.66 -13.19
CA GLU A 299 -85.70 -2.23 -12.14
C GLU A 299 -86.02 -3.41 -11.24
N THR A 300 -85.56 -3.34 -9.99
CA THR A 300 -85.89 -4.33 -8.98
C THR A 300 -87.34 -4.13 -8.59
N ASP A 301 -88.17 -5.06 -9.06
CA ASP A 301 -89.57 -5.18 -8.71
C ASP A 301 -89.72 -5.21 -7.18
N ALA A 302 -90.50 -4.27 -6.66
CA ALA A 302 -90.66 -4.05 -5.24
C ALA A 302 -91.30 -5.29 -4.59
N THR A 303 -90.53 -5.99 -3.76
CA THR A 303 -91.09 -6.93 -2.78
C THR A 303 -91.55 -6.12 -1.57
N PRO A 304 -92.84 -6.17 -1.18
CA PRO A 304 -93.28 -5.52 0.04
C PRO A 304 -92.80 -6.33 1.25
N SER A 305 -91.93 -5.67 2.01
CA SER A 305 -91.75 -5.73 3.48
C SER A 305 -92.78 -6.62 4.20
N GLY A 306 -92.27 -7.71 4.78
CA GLY A 306 -92.87 -8.36 5.94
C GLY A 306 -92.09 -7.94 7.18
N ASP A 307 -92.80 -7.34 8.13
CA ASP A 307 -92.50 -7.20 9.57
C ASP A 307 -93.76 -6.54 10.17
N GLU A 308 -94.27 -6.84 11.37
CA GLU A 308 -93.90 -7.79 12.40
C GLU A 308 -95.06 -7.81 13.41
N HIS A 309 -95.14 -8.92 14.15
CA HIS A 309 -95.61 -9.04 15.54
C HIS A 309 -96.95 -8.43 16.02
N LYS A 310 -97.86 -9.38 16.30
CA LYS A 310 -98.92 -9.28 17.31
C LYS A 310 -98.33 -9.25 18.74
N LEU A 311 -98.81 -8.31 19.54
CA LEU A 311 -98.92 -8.39 21.00
C LEU A 311 -100.14 -9.25 21.37
N VAL A 312 -100.06 -10.11 22.39
CA VAL A 312 -101.04 -10.34 23.49
C VAL A 312 -100.41 -11.30 24.52
N ASP A 313 -100.38 -10.84 25.77
CA ASP A 313 -100.33 -11.50 27.10
C ASP A 313 -99.48 -12.75 27.35
#